data_AF-A0A4U1CLV3-F1
#
_entry.id   AF-A0A4U1CLV3-F1
#
_cell.length_a   1.000
_cell.length_b   1.000
_cell.length_c   1.000
_cell.angle_alpha   90.00
_cell.angle_beta   90.00
_cell.angle_gamma   90.00
#
_symmetry.space_group_name_H-M   'P 1'
#
loop_
_entity.id
_entity.type
_entity.pdbx_description
1 polymer ?
#
loop_
_entity_poly.entity_id
_entity_poly.type
_entity_poly.pdbx_seq_one_letter_code
_entity_poly.pdbx_strand_id
1 'polypeptide(L)' 'MPGDTLELFESGTNGWYRILNQGPKNKLYLFVFNQDSIKKYRNIEELAKRKQYDIVEYTEKQLEDLDWKVKINNHE' A
#
# COMPACT_ATOMS: atom_id res chain seq x y z
N MET A 1 -5.38 16.95 -26.80
CA MET A 1 -6.51 16.05 -27.08
C MET A 1 -7.45 16.11 -25.89
N PRO A 2 -8.77 16.20 -26.07
CA PRO A 2 -9.71 16.10 -24.95
C PRO A 2 -9.78 14.64 -24.53
N GLY A 3 -9.45 14.31 -23.28
CA GLY A 3 -9.52 12.90 -22.85
C GLY A 3 -8.91 12.55 -21.49
N ASP A 4 -8.11 13.43 -20.86
CA ASP A 4 -7.54 13.10 -19.56
C ASP A 4 -8.49 13.54 -18.44
N THR A 5 -9.55 12.76 -18.24
CA THR A 5 -10.30 12.76 -17.00
C THR A 5 -10.08 11.40 -16.34
N LEU A 6 -8.94 11.27 -15.65
CA LEU A 6 -8.70 10.16 -14.74
C LEU A 6 -9.59 10.36 -13.51
N GLU A 7 -10.86 9.93 -13.60
CA GLU A 7 -11.72 9.78 -12.43
C GLU A 7 -11.25 8.57 -11.61
N LEU A 8 -10.28 8.81 -10.74
CA LEU A 8 -9.72 7.87 -9.75
C LEU A 8 -10.72 7.56 -8.61
N PHE A 9 -11.94 7.14 -8.96
CA PHE A 9 -12.94 6.63 -8.02
C PHE A 9 -13.22 5.12 -8.20
N GLU A 10 -12.53 4.44 -9.12
CA GLU A 10 -12.85 3.04 -9.40
C GLU A 10 -12.39 2.11 -8.28
N SER A 11 -13.38 1.64 -7.51
CA SER A 11 -13.28 0.39 -6.77
C SER A 11 -12.91 -0.71 -7.76
N GLY A 12 -11.71 -1.29 -7.63
CA GLY A 12 -11.18 -2.17 -8.67
C GLY A 12 -9.92 -2.94 -8.26
N THR A 13 -9.53 -3.86 -9.13
CA THR A 13 -8.31 -4.65 -9.03
C THR A 13 -7.14 -3.74 -9.43
N ASN A 14 -6.14 -3.54 -8.55
CA ASN A 14 -4.94 -2.69 -8.72
C ASN A 14 -4.97 -1.32 -8.02
N GLY A 15 -5.52 -1.27 -6.80
CA GLY A 15 -5.50 -0.08 -5.96
C GLY A 15 -4.11 0.48 -5.60
N TRP A 16 -3.03 -0.25 -5.90
CA TRP A 16 -1.65 0.21 -5.66
C TRP A 16 -1.19 1.29 -6.66
N TYR A 17 -1.80 1.42 -7.85
CA TYR A 17 -1.38 2.41 -8.87
C TYR A 17 -1.36 3.85 -8.33
N ARG A 18 -2.42 4.25 -7.62
CA ARG A 18 -2.50 5.57 -7.01
C ARG A 18 -1.43 5.78 -5.95
N ILE A 19 -1.15 4.74 -5.16
CA ILE A 19 -0.18 4.79 -4.07
C ILE A 19 1.24 4.88 -4.62
N LEU A 20 1.54 4.19 -5.71
CA LEU A 20 2.81 4.31 -6.42
C LEU A 20 3.02 5.73 -6.96
N ASN A 21 2.04 6.26 -7.70
CA ASN A 21 2.16 7.56 -8.37
C ASN A 21 2.23 8.75 -7.39
N GLN A 22 1.75 8.58 -6.15
CA GLN A 22 1.82 9.59 -5.09
C GLN A 22 2.97 9.35 -4.11
N GLY A 23 3.60 8.18 -4.18
CA GLY A 23 4.64 7.75 -3.25
C GLY A 23 6.04 8.22 -3.63
N PRO A 24 6.96 8.33 -2.67
CA PRO A 24 8.36 8.66 -2.96
C PRO A 24 9.00 7.55 -3.79
N LYS A 25 9.55 7.92 -4.95
CA LYS A 25 10.27 7.05 -5.91
C LYS A 25 9.40 6.02 -6.65
N ASN A 26 8.08 6.22 -6.75
CA ASN A 26 7.18 5.30 -7.46
C ASN A 26 7.27 3.85 -6.96
N LYS A 27 7.39 3.69 -5.64
CA LYS A 27 7.45 2.40 -4.95
C LYS A 27 6.37 2.29 -3.90
N LEU A 28 5.87 1.08 -3.71
CA LEU A 28 4.97 0.75 -2.62
C LEU A 28 5.79 0.25 -1.44
N TYR A 29 5.54 0.81 -0.27
CA TYR A 29 6.20 0.42 0.97
C TYR A 29 5.19 -0.34 1.85
N LEU A 30 5.47 -1.60 2.11
CA LEU A 30 4.72 -2.42 3.06
C LEU A 30 5.47 -2.47 4.40
N PHE A 31 4.78 -2.04 5.45
CA PHE A 31 5.26 -2.16 6.81
C PHE A 31 4.77 -3.49 7.39
N VAL A 32 5.71 -4.41 7.62
CA VAL A 32 5.43 -5.76 8.10
C VAL A 32 5.71 -5.81 9.60
N PHE A 33 4.67 -6.08 10.38
CA PHE A 33 4.76 -6.16 11.83
C PHE A 33 4.75 -7.62 12.27
N ASN A 34 5.62 -7.97 13.23
CA ASN A 34 5.57 -9.30 13.84
C ASN A 34 4.29 -9.46 14.68
N GLN A 35 3.62 -10.59 14.52
CA GLN A 35 2.38 -10.91 15.25
C GLN A 35 2.55 -10.88 16.78
N ASP A 36 3.68 -11.34 17.30
CA ASP A 36 3.97 -11.32 18.73
C ASP A 36 4.17 -9.89 19.24
N SER A 37 4.73 -9.02 18.40
CA SER A 37 4.81 -7.59 18.71
C SER A 37 3.40 -6.99 18.73
N ILE A 38 2.54 -7.28 17.74
CA ILE A 38 1.13 -6.82 17.73
C ILE A 38 0.38 -7.22 19.01
N LYS A 39 0.60 -8.43 19.52
CA LYS A 39 -0.05 -8.89 20.77
C LYS A 39 0.45 -8.17 22.03
N LYS A 40 1.68 -7.66 22.02
CA LYS A 40 2.31 -6.99 23.17
C LYS A 40 1.93 -5.52 23.30
N TYR A 41 1.60 -4.86 22.19
CA TYR A 41 1.30 -3.44 22.16
C TYR A 41 -0.19 -3.19 21.92
N ARG A 42 -0.67 -2.03 22.38
CA ARG A 42 -2.11 -1.74 22.34
C ARG A 42 -2.60 -1.44 20.92
N ASN A 43 -1.72 -0.91 20.08
CA ASN A 43 -2.03 -0.54 18.70
C ASN A 43 -0.78 -0.54 17.81
N ILE A 44 -0.98 -0.44 16.50
CA ILE A 44 0.10 -0.48 15.49
C ILE A 44 0.93 0.81 15.55
N GLU A 45 0.35 1.93 15.97
CA GLU A 45 1.03 3.22 16.11
C GLU A 45 2.16 3.16 17.13
N GLU A 46 1.97 2.44 18.24
CA GLU A 46 3.02 2.20 19.24
C GLU A 46 4.19 1.39 18.66
N LEU A 47 3.89 0.38 17.84
CA LEU A 47 4.91 -0.39 17.12
C LEU A 47 5.67 0.48 16.12
N ALA A 48 4.94 1.31 15.37
CA ALA A 48 5.52 2.21 14.37
C ALA A 48 6.45 3.24 15.03
N LYS A 49 6.05 3.84 16.15
CA LYS A 49 6.90 4.77 16.93
C LYS A 49 8.20 4.12 17.41
N ARG A 50 8.13 2.84 17.77
CA ARG A 50 9.28 2.04 18.22
C ARG A 50 10.11 1.46 17.08
N LYS A 51 9.72 1.70 15.82
CA LYS A 51 10.36 1.14 14.62
C LYS A 51 10.47 -0.39 14.67
N GLN A 52 9.46 -1.06 15.24
CA GLN A 52 9.40 -2.51 15.34
C GLN A 52 8.60 -3.09 14.17
N TYR A 53 9.17 -2.94 12.98
CA TYR A 53 8.62 -3.47 11.74
C TYR A 53 9.75 -3.67 10.73
N ASP A 54 9.52 -4.56 9.78
CA ASP A 54 10.32 -4.66 8.57
C ASP A 54 9.65 -3.85 7.45
N ILE A 55 10.43 -3.36 6.51
CA ILE A 55 9.92 -2.68 5.32
C ILE A 55 10.23 -3.55 4.11
N VAL A 56 9.20 -3.85 3.32
CA VAL A 56 9.36 -4.42 2.00
C VAL A 56 8.91 -3.39 0.98
N GLU A 57 9.73 -3.19 -0.05
CA GLU A 57 9.45 -2.24 -1.13
C GLU A 57 9.25 -2.97 -2.45
N TYR A 58 8.27 -2.51 -3.21
CA TYR A 58 7.97 -3.05 -4.53
C TYR A 58 7.81 -1.94 -5.56
N THR A 59 8.40 -2.14 -6.74
CA THR A 59 8.12 -1.33 -7.93
C THR A 59 6.86 -1.82 -8.63
N GLU A 60 6.26 -0.97 -9.47
CA GLU A 60 5.16 -1.35 -10.36
C GLU A 60 5.41 -2.70 -11.07
N LYS A 61 6.56 -2.82 -11.75
CA LYS A 61 6.93 -4.04 -12.45
C LYS A 61 6.96 -5.27 -11.55
N GLN A 62 7.47 -5.15 -10.32
CA GLN A 62 7.48 -6.26 -9.38
C GLN A 62 6.06 -6.65 -8.93
N LEU A 63 5.14 -5.69 -8.84
CA LEU A 63 3.75 -5.98 -8.47
C LEU A 63 2.99 -6.65 -9.61
N GLU A 64 3.27 -6.25 -10.85
CA GLU A 64 2.78 -6.92 -12.06
C GLU A 64 3.30 -8.36 -12.13
N ASP A 65 4.61 -8.58 -11.95
CA ASP A 65 5.25 -9.90 -11.98
C ASP A 65 4.69 -10.83 -10.88
N LEU A 66 4.26 -10.27 -9.74
CA LEU A 66 3.66 -11.01 -8.62
C LEU A 66 2.14 -11.24 -8.77
N ASP A 67 1.51 -10.76 -9.86
CA ASP A 67 0.05 -10.71 -10.05
C ASP A 67 -0.66 -10.14 -8.80
N TRP A 68 -0.07 -9.11 -8.19
CA TRP A 68 -0.54 -8.64 -6.90
C TRP A 68 -1.76 -7.72 -7.04
N LYS A 69 -2.82 -8.04 -6.29
CA LYS A 69 -4.12 -7.41 -6.40
C LYS A 69 -4.52 -6.77 -5.07
N VAL A 70 -4.53 -5.44 -5.02
CA VAL A 70 -5.12 -4.68 -3.91
C VAL A 70 -6.53 -4.28 -4.31
N LYS A 71 -7.53 -4.72 -3.54
CA LYS A 71 -8.91 -4.25 -3.64
C LYS A 71 -9.11 -3.09 -2.68
N ILE A 72 -9.49 -1.94 -3.21
CA ILE A 72 -9.93 -0.80 -2.40
C ILE A 72 -11.45 -0.84 -2.41
N ASN A 73 -12.05 -1.06 -1.23
CA ASN A 73 -13.48 -0.91 -1.05
C ASN A 73 -13.74 0.55 -0.65
N ASN A 74 -14.42 1.30 -1.50
CA ASN A 74 -14.97 2.59 -1.11
C ASN A 74 -16.14 2.29 -0.17
N HIS A 75 -16.03 2.69 1.10
CA HIS A 75 -17.20 2.82 1.96
C HIS A 75 -17.86 4.15 1.59
N GLU A 76 -18.95 4.09 0.83
CA GLU A 76 -19.93 5.18 0.70
C GLU A 76 -20.63 5.45 2.05
#